data_AF-A0A6A5P5I7-F1
#
_entry.id   AF-A0A6A5P5I7-F1
#
_cell.length_a   1.000
_cell.length_b   1.000
_cell.length_c   1.000
_cell.angle_alpha   90.00
_cell.angle_beta   90.00
_cell.angle_gamma   90.00
#
_symmetry.space_group_name_H-M   'P 1'
#
loop_
_entity.id
_entity.type
_entity.pdbx_description
1 polymer ?
#
loop_
_entity_poly.entity_id
_entity_poly.type
_entity_poly.pdbx_seq_one_letter_code
_entity_poly.pdbx_strand_id
1 'polypeptide(L)'
;MASIFSSFTTSSLFLTTLNLKSTSPFLLSFSPLMSHSHTLARATLGLTHPSNTNTPKISFAANDADVAEWKGDIVAVGVTEKDLIRDDKLKFKNPILNRLDSKLGGLLGEASLEEDFNGKFGQSTVLRIASGLGFGSKRVGLIGIGQSAANSAPFRGFGEAVAVAAKSAQASNVAVVLASVDGLSVESKLNIASAIASGAALGTFEDNRYKSESKKSALTSVEILGLGTGPELEKKLKYAGDLSSGIVLGRELVNSPANVLTPGVLAEEASKIASTYSDVFTAKILDVEQCKELKMGSYLAVAAASANPPHFIHLVYKPPSGPVNVKLALVGKGLTFDSGGYNIKTGPGCLIELMKFDMGGSAAVFGAAKALGQIKPLGVEVHFIVAACENMISGTGMRPGDIVTASNGKTIEVNNTDAEGRLTLADALVYACNQGVEKIVDLATLTGACIVALGPSIAGVFTPNDDLAKEIFDASEASGEKFWRLPLEDSYWESMKSGVADMVNTGGRQGGAITAALFLKQFVDEKVQWMHIDLAGPVWNDKKRSATGFGVATLVEWVLRNSS
;
A
#
# COMPACT_ATOMS: atom_id res chain seq x y z
N MET A 1 37.25 15.57 76.50
CA MET A 1 36.15 14.59 76.69
C MET A 1 36.44 13.42 75.75
N ALA A 2 37.45 12.62 76.09
CA ALA A 2 37.34 11.33 76.79
C ALA A 2 36.86 10.24 75.81
N SER A 3 37.57 9.14 75.54
CA SER A 3 38.87 8.62 75.98
C SER A 3 39.06 7.31 75.18
N ILE A 4 40.14 7.04 74.45
CA ILE A 4 41.48 6.52 74.86
C ILE A 4 41.70 5.13 74.21
N PHE A 5 42.78 5.03 73.42
CA PHE A 5 43.80 3.96 73.28
C PHE A 5 43.36 2.48 73.08
N SER A 6 44.09 1.56 72.43
CA SER A 6 45.31 1.57 71.62
C SER A 6 45.62 0.12 71.18
N SER A 7 46.26 -0.01 70.01
CA SER A 7 47.43 -0.88 69.72
C SER A 7 47.41 -2.42 69.84
N PHE A 8 48.17 -3.00 68.91
CA PHE A 8 48.93 -4.27 68.90
C PHE A 8 48.36 -5.49 68.15
N THR A 9 48.87 -5.61 66.92
CA THR A 9 49.40 -6.78 66.20
C THR A 9 49.65 -8.09 66.97
N THR A 10 49.37 -9.24 66.35
CA THR A 10 50.33 -10.27 65.85
C THR A 10 49.77 -11.72 65.87
N SER A 11 50.30 -12.54 64.93
CA SER A 11 50.53 -14.01 64.99
C SER A 11 49.29 -14.94 64.89
N SER A 12 49.09 -15.77 63.85
CA SER A 12 49.89 -16.86 63.24
C SER A 12 49.71 -18.25 63.90
N LEU A 13 49.85 -19.27 63.03
CA LEU A 13 49.93 -20.73 63.21
C LEU A 13 48.60 -21.50 63.38
N PHE A 14 48.19 -22.29 62.38
CA PHE A 14 48.68 -23.64 61.94
C PHE A 14 48.29 -24.77 62.89
N LEU A 15 47.44 -25.70 62.41
CA LEU A 15 47.59 -27.15 62.61
C LEU A 15 46.67 -27.96 61.66
N THR A 16 47.31 -28.50 60.63
CA THR A 16 47.22 -29.88 60.06
C THR A 16 46.50 -30.91 60.94
N THR A 17 45.82 -31.98 60.50
CA THR A 17 45.66 -32.78 59.27
C THR A 17 44.76 -33.96 59.67
N LEU A 18 43.93 -34.54 58.77
CA LEU A 18 43.91 -35.99 58.52
C LEU A 18 42.88 -36.42 57.45
N ASN A 19 43.40 -37.16 56.49
CA ASN A 19 42.73 -37.91 55.41
C ASN A 19 41.80 -39.01 55.93
N LEU A 20 40.74 -39.34 55.17
CA LEU A 20 40.33 -40.72 54.85
C LEU A 20 39.21 -40.80 53.78
N LYS A 21 39.61 -41.26 52.58
CA LYS A 21 38.97 -42.20 51.63
C LYS A 21 37.45 -42.19 51.32
N SER A 22 37.17 -42.02 50.02
CA SER A 22 36.33 -42.85 49.12
C SER A 22 34.80 -42.87 49.26
N THR A 23 34.08 -42.35 48.25
CA THR A 23 32.99 -43.04 47.50
C THR A 23 32.52 -42.19 46.30
N SER A 24 31.99 -42.87 45.27
CA SER A 24 31.70 -42.53 43.85
C SER A 24 31.12 -41.14 43.49
N PRO A 25 31.38 -40.61 42.26
CA PRO A 25 30.66 -39.45 41.74
C PRO A 25 29.39 -39.87 40.98
N PHE A 26 28.29 -39.19 41.28
CA PHE A 26 27.08 -39.16 40.47
C PHE A 26 27.39 -38.50 39.11
N LEU A 27 27.06 -39.19 38.02
CA LEU A 27 27.02 -38.65 36.66
C LEU A 27 25.84 -37.67 36.54
N LEU A 28 26.14 -36.37 36.41
CA LEU A 28 25.19 -35.37 35.93
C LEU A 28 25.41 -35.17 34.43
N SER A 29 24.44 -35.60 33.63
CA SER A 29 24.38 -35.38 32.19
C SER A 29 24.16 -33.89 31.90
N PHE A 30 25.14 -33.25 31.26
CA PHE A 30 24.93 -31.94 30.64
C PHE A 30 24.26 -32.13 29.29
N SER A 31 23.02 -31.65 29.17
CA SER A 31 22.38 -31.38 27.88
C SER A 31 22.85 -30.01 27.38
N PRO A 32 23.19 -29.84 26.08
CA PRO A 32 23.67 -28.56 25.59
C PRO A 32 22.50 -27.56 25.52
N LEU A 33 22.65 -26.41 26.20
CA LEU A 33 21.75 -25.27 26.03
C LEU A 33 21.80 -24.81 24.57
N MET A 34 20.65 -24.86 23.90
CA MET A 34 20.42 -24.15 22.65
C MET A 34 20.55 -22.65 22.90
N SER A 35 21.55 -22.02 22.27
CA SER A 35 21.73 -20.57 22.27
C SER A 35 20.57 -19.91 21.52
N HIS A 36 19.57 -19.43 22.27
CA HIS A 36 18.64 -18.44 21.75
C HIS A 36 19.41 -17.12 21.66
N SER A 37 19.85 -16.75 20.45
CA SER A 37 20.38 -15.42 20.19
C SER A 37 19.24 -14.41 20.30
N HIS A 38 19.05 -13.84 21.50
CA HIS A 38 18.27 -12.63 21.65
C HIS A 38 19.05 -11.48 20.99
N THR A 39 18.75 -11.21 19.72
CA THR A 39 19.18 -9.99 19.05
C THR A 39 18.61 -8.83 19.84
N LEU A 40 19.46 -8.07 20.54
CA LEU A 40 19.05 -6.84 21.22
C LEU A 40 18.38 -5.94 20.17
N ALA A 41 17.09 -5.65 20.34
CA ALA A 41 16.36 -4.77 19.43
C ALA A 41 17.11 -3.43 19.33
N ARG A 42 17.71 -3.18 18.17
CA ARG A 42 18.48 -1.96 17.93
C ARG A 42 17.52 -0.77 18.01
N ALA A 43 17.85 0.21 18.84
CA ALA A 43 17.04 1.42 18.94
C ALA A 43 16.90 2.10 17.57
N THR A 44 15.71 2.60 17.26
CA THR A 44 15.42 3.33 16.03
C THR A 44 16.41 4.48 15.83
N LEU A 45 17.03 4.57 14.65
CA LEU A 45 17.93 5.68 14.32
C LEU A 45 17.19 7.01 14.46
N GLY A 46 17.75 7.95 15.22
CA GLY A 46 17.13 9.23 15.51
C GLY A 46 16.02 9.20 16.56
N LEU A 47 15.84 8.07 17.28
CA LEU A 47 14.87 7.92 18.38
C LEU A 47 13.43 8.30 18.00
N THR A 48 13.09 8.17 16.72
CA THR A 48 11.77 8.52 16.21
C THR A 48 10.77 7.44 16.62
N HIS A 49 9.73 7.84 17.35
CA HIS A 49 8.63 6.95 17.70
C HIS A 49 7.37 7.38 16.93
N PRO A 50 6.80 6.51 16.06
CA PRO A 50 5.53 6.82 15.42
C PRO A 50 4.43 6.91 16.47
N SER A 51 3.61 7.95 16.37
CA SER A 51 2.36 8.05 17.14
C SER A 51 1.38 6.95 16.71
N ASN A 52 0.48 6.54 17.61
CA ASN A 52 -0.54 5.54 17.30
C ASN A 52 -1.41 5.93 16.11
N THR A 53 -1.65 4.97 15.21
CA THR A 53 -2.58 5.09 14.08
C THR A 53 -4.02 4.99 14.55
N ASN A 54 -4.63 6.14 14.87
CA ASN A 54 -6.08 6.22 15.10
C ASN A 54 -6.78 6.67 13.81
N THR A 55 -6.75 5.86 12.76
CA THR A 55 -7.59 6.09 11.58
C THR A 55 -9.05 5.89 12.01
N PRO A 56 -9.93 6.90 11.92
CA PRO A 56 -11.32 6.76 12.32
C PRO A 56 -11.97 5.63 11.51
N LYS A 57 -12.61 4.68 12.21
CA LYS A 57 -13.48 3.71 11.54
C LYS A 57 -14.75 4.44 11.15
N ILE A 58 -14.85 4.80 9.87
CA ILE A 58 -16.05 5.41 9.31
C ILE A 58 -17.08 4.30 9.08
N SER A 59 -18.27 4.45 9.65
CA SER A 59 -19.42 3.62 9.27
C SER A 59 -20.04 4.17 7.99
N PHE A 60 -20.21 3.30 7.00
CA PHE A 60 -20.95 3.59 5.79
C PHE A 60 -22.31 2.90 5.85
N ALA A 61 -23.37 3.66 5.67
CA ALA A 61 -24.73 3.16 5.61
C ALA A 61 -25.46 3.77 4.42
N ALA A 62 -26.52 3.12 3.96
CA ALA A 62 -27.40 3.65 2.94
C ALA A 62 -28.83 3.68 3.45
N ASN A 63 -29.56 4.74 3.12
CA ASN A 63 -30.98 4.85 3.44
C ASN A 63 -31.71 5.76 2.43
N ASP A 64 -33.03 5.73 2.48
CA ASP A 64 -33.90 6.54 1.62
C ASP A 64 -34.50 7.73 2.40
N ALA A 65 -33.79 8.21 3.43
CA ALA A 65 -34.24 9.36 4.19
C ALA A 65 -34.30 10.59 3.29
N ASP A 66 -35.28 11.43 3.58
CA ASP A 66 -35.43 12.71 2.93
C ASP A 66 -34.24 13.62 3.25
N VAL A 67 -33.48 14.01 2.22
CA VAL A 67 -32.29 14.87 2.35
C VAL A 67 -32.58 16.16 3.13
N ALA A 68 -33.79 16.71 3.02
CA ALA A 68 -34.17 17.94 3.69
C ALA A 68 -34.58 17.75 5.16
N GLU A 69 -34.83 16.51 5.58
CA GLU A 69 -35.18 16.13 6.95
C GLU A 69 -34.04 15.41 7.68
N TRP A 70 -32.98 15.01 6.95
CA TRP A 70 -31.82 14.35 7.53
C TRP A 70 -31.14 15.21 8.60
N LYS A 71 -30.66 14.56 9.67
CA LYS A 71 -30.09 15.22 10.85
C LYS A 71 -28.63 14.86 11.02
N GLY A 72 -27.76 15.88 11.11
CA GLY A 72 -26.34 15.70 11.36
C GLY A 72 -25.52 16.94 11.07
N ASP A 73 -24.24 16.78 10.74
CA ASP A 73 -23.32 17.92 10.65
C ASP A 73 -23.25 18.52 9.25
N ILE A 74 -23.24 17.68 8.21
CA ILE A 74 -23.19 18.10 6.80
C ILE A 74 -24.11 17.24 5.95
N VAL A 75 -24.88 17.88 5.07
CA VAL A 75 -25.49 17.25 3.91
C VAL A 75 -24.70 17.70 2.68
N ALA A 76 -24.12 16.78 1.92
CA ALA A 76 -23.38 17.08 0.71
C ALA A 76 -24.12 16.55 -0.52
N VAL A 77 -24.32 17.41 -1.51
CA VAL A 77 -25.00 17.08 -2.77
C VAL A 77 -23.95 17.04 -3.88
N GLY A 78 -23.84 15.92 -4.58
CA GLY A 78 -23.07 15.79 -5.81
C GLY A 78 -23.88 16.36 -6.97
N VAL A 79 -23.34 17.35 -7.67
CA VAL A 79 -24.06 18.15 -8.66
C VAL A 79 -23.32 18.15 -9.99
N THR A 80 -23.99 17.73 -11.07
CA THR A 80 -23.48 17.89 -12.44
C THR A 80 -23.75 19.29 -12.98
N GLU A 81 -23.09 19.66 -14.07
CA GLU A 81 -23.38 20.94 -14.76
C GLU A 81 -24.86 21.02 -15.22
N LYS A 82 -25.50 19.87 -15.52
CA LYS A 82 -26.91 19.81 -15.95
C LYS A 82 -27.89 19.93 -14.80
N ASP A 83 -27.48 19.59 -13.58
CA ASP A 83 -28.35 19.67 -12.40
C ASP A 83 -28.61 21.13 -11.96
N LEU A 84 -27.73 22.06 -12.37
CA LEU A 84 -27.81 23.47 -11.98
C LEU A 84 -28.69 24.34 -12.88
N ILE A 85 -29.43 23.73 -13.82
CA ILE A 85 -30.36 24.48 -14.68
C ILE A 85 -31.39 25.19 -13.78
N ARG A 86 -31.58 26.49 -14.03
CA ARG A 86 -32.53 27.35 -13.32
C ARG A 86 -33.72 27.73 -14.20
N ASP A 87 -34.82 28.10 -13.56
CA ASP A 87 -35.97 28.72 -14.22
C ASP A 87 -35.78 30.24 -14.39
N ASP A 88 -36.77 30.90 -15.01
CA ASP A 88 -36.74 32.34 -15.27
C ASP A 88 -36.72 33.20 -13.99
N LYS A 89 -36.99 32.59 -12.82
CA LYS A 89 -36.93 33.21 -11.50
C LYS A 89 -35.64 32.86 -10.75
N LEU A 90 -34.63 32.33 -11.47
CA LEU A 90 -33.34 31.90 -10.95
C LEU A 90 -33.42 30.76 -9.92
N LYS A 91 -34.54 30.04 -9.81
CA LYS A 91 -34.68 28.89 -8.92
C LYS A 91 -34.17 27.63 -9.61
N PHE A 92 -33.56 26.71 -8.85
CA PHE A 92 -33.15 25.41 -9.39
C PHE A 92 -34.35 24.64 -9.95
N LYS A 93 -34.20 24.04 -11.14
CA LYS A 93 -35.17 23.09 -11.68
C LYS A 93 -35.00 21.69 -11.09
N ASN A 94 -33.78 21.33 -10.67
CA ASN A 94 -33.51 20.06 -10.03
C ASN A 94 -34.31 19.93 -8.71
N PRO A 95 -35.11 18.87 -8.50
CA PRO A 95 -36.01 18.76 -7.35
C PRO A 95 -35.30 18.78 -5.99
N ILE A 96 -34.13 18.12 -5.88
CA ILE A 96 -33.35 18.06 -4.64
C ILE A 96 -32.80 19.45 -4.31
N LEU A 97 -32.16 20.10 -5.28
CA LEU A 97 -31.60 21.44 -5.09
C LEU A 97 -32.69 22.47 -4.78
N ASN A 98 -33.81 22.45 -5.51
CA ASN A 98 -34.93 23.35 -5.30
C ASN A 98 -35.52 23.21 -3.89
N ARG A 99 -35.65 21.97 -3.42
CA ARG A 99 -36.19 21.67 -2.10
C ARG A 99 -35.28 22.17 -0.98
N LEU A 100 -33.97 21.91 -1.10
CA LEU A 100 -32.97 22.40 -0.16
C LEU A 100 -32.95 23.94 -0.12
N ASP A 101 -32.91 24.57 -1.30
CA ASP A 101 -32.87 26.02 -1.43
C ASP A 101 -34.14 26.70 -0.89
N SER A 102 -35.32 26.11 -1.14
CA SER A 102 -36.60 26.62 -0.62
C SER A 102 -36.67 26.59 0.91
N LYS A 103 -36.14 25.54 1.55
CA LYS A 103 -36.02 25.49 3.03
C LYS A 103 -35.04 26.54 3.56
N LEU A 104 -34.06 26.94 2.76
CA LEU A 104 -33.05 27.94 3.11
C LEU A 104 -33.41 29.36 2.64
N GLY A 105 -34.63 29.57 2.14
CA GLY A 105 -35.10 30.87 1.70
C GLY A 105 -34.38 31.44 0.47
N GLY A 106 -33.76 30.59 -0.37
CA GLY A 106 -33.03 31.02 -1.57
C GLY A 106 -31.51 31.18 -1.41
N LEU A 107 -31.00 31.04 -0.18
CA LEU A 107 -29.58 31.28 0.15
C LEU A 107 -28.62 30.34 -0.60
N LEU A 108 -29.03 29.09 -0.86
CA LEU A 108 -28.19 28.13 -1.56
C LEU A 108 -28.05 28.51 -3.04
N GLY A 109 -29.15 28.97 -3.64
CA GLY A 109 -29.21 29.50 -4.99
C GLY A 109 -28.40 30.77 -5.16
N GLU A 110 -28.44 31.69 -4.20
CA GLU A 110 -27.69 32.95 -4.19
C GLU A 110 -26.18 32.71 -4.06
N ALA A 111 -25.75 31.98 -3.02
CA ALA A 111 -24.33 31.71 -2.79
C ALA A 111 -23.66 30.97 -3.96
N SER A 112 -24.36 30.01 -4.58
CA SER A 112 -23.83 29.31 -5.75
C SER A 112 -23.63 30.22 -6.97
N LEU A 113 -24.40 31.30 -7.13
CA LEU A 113 -24.17 32.30 -8.18
C LEU A 113 -23.01 33.22 -7.83
N GLU A 114 -22.94 33.68 -6.57
CA GLU A 114 -21.87 34.56 -6.10
C GLU A 114 -20.48 33.90 -6.13
N GLU A 115 -20.42 32.60 -5.85
CA GLU A 115 -19.18 31.80 -5.86
C GLU A 115 -18.86 31.19 -7.24
N ASP A 116 -19.63 31.51 -8.29
CA ASP A 116 -19.52 30.92 -9.64
C ASP A 116 -19.51 29.37 -9.64
N PHE A 117 -20.36 28.77 -8.79
CA PHE A 117 -20.55 27.33 -8.75
C PHE A 117 -21.43 26.89 -9.94
N ASN A 118 -20.81 26.21 -10.89
CA ASN A 118 -21.43 25.73 -12.12
C ASN A 118 -21.35 24.20 -12.27
N GLY A 119 -21.01 23.48 -11.19
CA GLY A 119 -21.04 22.01 -11.14
C GLY A 119 -19.81 21.34 -11.75
N LYS A 120 -18.79 22.13 -12.15
CA LYS A 120 -17.52 21.61 -12.65
C LYS A 120 -16.77 20.80 -11.59
N PHE A 121 -16.01 19.82 -12.05
CA PHE A 121 -15.17 19.00 -11.17
C PHE A 121 -14.21 19.88 -10.34
N GLY A 122 -14.17 19.65 -9.03
CA GLY A 122 -13.31 20.37 -8.10
C GLY A 122 -13.92 21.66 -7.51
N GLN A 123 -15.10 22.09 -7.98
CA GLN A 123 -15.85 23.17 -7.32
C GLN A 123 -16.61 22.64 -6.10
N SER A 124 -16.71 23.46 -5.06
CA SER A 124 -17.55 23.18 -3.90
C SER A 124 -18.01 24.47 -3.23
N THR A 125 -19.28 24.49 -2.79
CA THR A 125 -19.87 25.56 -1.97
C THR A 125 -20.43 24.93 -0.71
N VAL A 126 -19.98 25.33 0.49
CA VAL A 126 -20.44 24.74 1.77
C VAL A 126 -20.97 25.82 2.70
N LEU A 127 -22.27 25.81 2.94
CA LEU A 127 -22.97 26.83 3.72
C LEU A 127 -23.25 26.35 5.15
N ARG A 128 -22.99 27.22 6.13
CA ARG A 128 -23.40 27.03 7.52
C ARG A 128 -24.81 27.56 7.72
N ILE A 129 -25.70 26.71 8.23
CA ILE A 129 -27.12 27.03 8.38
C ILE A 129 -27.42 27.52 9.80
N ALA A 130 -28.06 28.67 9.96
CA ALA A 130 -28.43 29.15 11.29
C ALA A 130 -29.33 28.13 12.03
N SER A 131 -29.11 27.95 13.34
CA SER A 131 -29.98 27.12 14.16
C SER A 131 -31.39 27.72 14.20
N GLY A 132 -32.42 26.89 14.02
CA GLY A 132 -33.83 27.32 14.10
C GLY A 132 -34.58 27.43 12.76
N LEU A 133 -33.89 27.28 11.62
CA LEU A 133 -34.50 27.27 10.28
C LEU A 133 -35.24 25.96 9.92
N GLY A 134 -35.47 25.07 10.88
CA GLY A 134 -36.14 23.77 10.63
C GLY A 134 -35.36 22.81 9.72
N PHE A 135 -34.08 23.10 9.45
CA PHE A 135 -33.17 22.21 8.73
C PHE A 135 -32.41 21.33 9.72
N GLY A 136 -32.47 20.01 9.54
CA GLY A 136 -31.90 19.03 10.48
C GLY A 136 -30.38 19.01 10.51
N SER A 137 -29.71 19.47 9.45
CA SER A 137 -28.25 19.52 9.37
C SER A 137 -27.68 20.89 9.75
N LYS A 138 -26.43 20.91 10.22
CA LYS A 138 -25.71 22.17 10.51
C LYS A 138 -25.17 22.84 9.25
N ARG A 139 -24.99 22.10 8.15
CA ARG A 139 -24.40 22.59 6.89
C ARG A 139 -24.99 21.87 5.67
N VAL A 140 -25.08 22.58 4.56
CA VAL A 140 -25.37 22.02 3.24
C VAL A 140 -24.21 22.37 2.30
N GLY A 141 -23.72 21.38 1.57
CA GLY A 141 -22.65 21.54 0.59
C GLY A 141 -23.10 21.11 -0.80
N LEU A 142 -22.73 21.88 -1.82
CA LEU A 142 -22.77 21.49 -3.22
C LEU A 142 -21.34 21.13 -3.64
N ILE A 143 -21.18 19.99 -4.31
CA ILE A 143 -19.88 19.52 -4.82
C ILE A 143 -20.04 19.19 -6.30
N GLY A 144 -19.24 19.84 -7.14
CA GLY A 144 -19.29 19.67 -8.58
C GLY A 144 -18.67 18.35 -9.01
N ILE A 145 -19.44 17.53 -9.73
CA ILE A 145 -19.00 16.23 -10.29
C ILE A 145 -18.82 16.26 -11.82
N GLY A 146 -18.98 17.43 -12.44
CA GLY A 146 -18.72 17.66 -13.88
C GLY A 146 -19.87 17.27 -14.80
N GLN A 147 -19.55 16.90 -16.05
CA GLN A 147 -20.54 16.68 -17.12
C GLN A 147 -21.00 15.23 -17.30
N SER A 148 -20.18 14.25 -16.88
CA SER A 148 -20.43 12.82 -17.15
C SER A 148 -20.34 11.99 -15.88
N ALA A 149 -21.44 11.31 -15.58
CA ALA A 149 -21.61 10.36 -14.49
C ALA A 149 -21.26 8.90 -14.90
N ALA A 150 -20.67 8.68 -16.09
CA ALA A 150 -20.51 7.33 -16.64
C ALA A 150 -19.39 6.50 -15.98
N ASN A 151 -18.43 7.14 -15.30
CA ASN A 151 -17.30 6.46 -14.65
C ASN A 151 -17.28 6.69 -13.14
N SER A 152 -16.57 5.82 -12.40
CA SER A 152 -16.52 5.84 -10.92
C SER A 152 -15.63 6.95 -10.34
N ALA A 153 -14.73 7.53 -11.14
CA ALA A 153 -13.73 8.49 -10.66
C ALA A 153 -14.31 9.82 -10.12
N PRO A 154 -15.29 10.48 -10.78
CA PRO A 154 -15.95 11.66 -10.22
C PRO A 154 -16.61 11.41 -8.87
N PHE A 155 -17.16 10.21 -8.66
CA PHE A 155 -17.81 9.84 -7.40
C PHE A 155 -16.83 9.55 -6.27
N ARG A 156 -15.65 8.98 -6.60
CA ARG A 156 -14.53 8.96 -5.64
C ARG A 156 -14.08 10.38 -5.29
N GLY A 157 -13.95 11.26 -6.28
CA GLY A 157 -13.64 12.68 -6.06
C GLY A 157 -14.69 13.40 -5.19
N PHE A 158 -15.97 13.08 -5.38
CA PHE A 158 -17.05 13.56 -4.53
C PHE A 158 -16.88 13.10 -3.07
N GLY A 159 -16.62 11.80 -2.85
CA GLY A 159 -16.31 11.28 -1.51
C GLY A 159 -15.09 11.96 -0.87
N GLU A 160 -14.01 12.19 -1.63
CA GLU A 160 -12.82 12.89 -1.13
C GLU A 160 -13.14 14.34 -0.72
N ALA A 161 -13.92 15.06 -1.53
CA ALA A 161 -14.34 16.41 -1.24
C ALA A 161 -15.26 16.46 0.00
N VAL A 162 -16.10 15.45 0.21
CA VAL A 162 -16.90 15.28 1.42
C VAL A 162 -16.02 15.12 2.66
N ALA A 163 -14.97 14.29 2.59
CA ALA A 163 -14.02 14.13 3.68
C ALA A 163 -13.27 15.43 4.01
N VAL A 164 -12.88 16.20 3.00
CA VAL A 164 -12.26 17.53 3.17
C VAL A 164 -13.23 18.51 3.84
N ALA A 165 -14.48 18.58 3.38
CA ALA A 165 -15.50 19.42 4.00
C ALA A 165 -15.76 19.02 5.46
N ALA A 166 -15.85 17.72 5.73
CA ALA A 166 -16.03 17.19 7.07
C ALA A 166 -14.88 17.55 8.02
N LYS A 167 -13.64 17.40 7.55
CA LYS A 167 -12.43 17.78 8.32
C LYS A 167 -12.42 19.27 8.66
N SER A 168 -12.67 20.13 7.67
CA SER A 168 -12.69 21.59 7.84
C SER A 168 -13.78 22.03 8.83
N ALA A 169 -14.91 21.33 8.85
CA ALA A 169 -16.03 21.61 9.72
C ALA A 169 -15.99 20.90 11.09
N GLN A 170 -15.03 19.99 11.32
CA GLN A 170 -15.02 19.04 12.44
C GLN A 170 -16.34 18.27 12.56
N ALA A 171 -16.86 17.82 11.41
CA ALA A 171 -18.10 17.06 11.31
C ALA A 171 -17.87 15.58 11.65
N SER A 172 -18.81 14.99 12.38
CA SER A 172 -18.81 13.57 12.73
C SER A 172 -19.80 12.76 11.89
N ASN A 173 -20.96 13.34 11.58
CA ASN A 173 -22.01 12.66 10.83
C ASN A 173 -22.29 13.44 9.55
N VAL A 174 -22.18 12.76 8.41
CA VAL A 174 -22.37 13.36 7.09
C VAL A 174 -23.34 12.53 6.26
N ALA A 175 -24.29 13.19 5.59
CA ALA A 175 -25.07 12.58 4.52
C ALA A 175 -24.54 13.02 3.16
N VAL A 176 -24.56 12.11 2.20
CA VAL A 176 -24.23 12.35 0.80
C VAL A 176 -25.39 11.93 -0.08
N VAL A 177 -25.68 12.74 -1.10
CA VAL A 177 -26.75 12.47 -2.08
C VAL A 177 -26.32 12.97 -3.45
N LEU A 178 -26.85 12.39 -4.53
CA LEU A 178 -26.70 12.97 -5.88
C LEU A 178 -27.90 13.85 -6.19
N ALA A 179 -27.68 14.98 -6.84
CA ALA A 179 -28.75 15.88 -7.27
C ALA A 179 -29.74 15.18 -8.23
N SER A 180 -29.24 14.31 -9.11
CA SER A 180 -30.08 13.44 -9.94
C SER A 180 -29.50 12.03 -9.99
N VAL A 181 -30.41 11.05 -10.00
CA VAL A 181 -30.12 9.62 -10.21
C VAL A 181 -30.88 9.07 -11.42
N ASP A 182 -31.44 9.95 -12.25
CA ASP A 182 -32.30 9.59 -13.36
C ASP A 182 -31.51 8.86 -14.45
N GLY A 183 -32.07 7.76 -14.95
CA GLY A 183 -31.44 6.93 -15.98
C GLY A 183 -30.29 6.04 -15.49
N LEU A 184 -29.97 6.03 -14.19
CA LEU A 184 -28.97 5.11 -13.62
C LEU A 184 -29.59 3.74 -13.34
N SER A 185 -28.93 2.68 -13.80
CA SER A 185 -29.28 1.30 -13.45
C SER A 185 -29.04 1.03 -11.96
N VAL A 186 -29.65 -0.03 -11.42
CA VAL A 186 -29.41 -0.47 -10.03
C VAL A 186 -27.91 -0.71 -9.80
N GLU A 187 -27.26 -1.42 -10.71
CA GLU A 187 -25.82 -1.71 -10.63
C GLU A 187 -24.98 -0.42 -10.63
N SER A 188 -25.31 0.56 -11.48
CA SER A 188 -24.62 1.86 -11.48
C SER A 188 -24.75 2.56 -10.12
N LYS A 189 -25.94 2.56 -9.50
CA LYS A 189 -26.14 3.16 -8.18
C LYS A 189 -25.30 2.47 -7.10
N LEU A 190 -25.22 1.14 -7.12
CA LEU A 190 -24.37 0.36 -6.20
C LEU A 190 -22.89 0.73 -6.35
N ASN A 191 -22.39 0.79 -7.59
CA ASN A 191 -20.99 1.13 -7.88
C ASN A 191 -20.66 2.58 -7.51
N ILE A 192 -21.60 3.51 -7.72
CA ILE A 192 -21.48 4.91 -7.31
C ILE A 192 -21.37 5.01 -5.79
N ALA A 193 -22.28 4.37 -5.05
CA ALA A 193 -22.26 4.41 -3.59
C ALA A 193 -20.95 3.85 -3.02
N SER A 194 -20.47 2.73 -3.58
CA SER A 194 -19.16 2.15 -3.26
C SER A 194 -18.01 3.13 -3.54
N ALA A 195 -18.03 3.80 -4.70
CA ALA A 195 -17.02 4.81 -5.06
C ALA A 195 -17.02 6.03 -4.12
N ILE A 196 -18.19 6.52 -3.71
CA ILE A 196 -18.30 7.61 -2.73
C ILE A 196 -17.74 7.18 -1.38
N ALA A 197 -18.07 5.97 -0.92
CA ALA A 197 -17.54 5.41 0.33
C ALA A 197 -16.01 5.30 0.30
N SER A 198 -15.43 4.77 -0.80
CA SER A 198 -13.98 4.72 -0.98
C SER A 198 -13.36 6.12 -0.97
N GLY A 199 -13.95 7.08 -1.69
CA GLY A 199 -13.47 8.47 -1.71
C GLY A 199 -13.46 9.11 -0.33
N ALA A 200 -14.54 8.94 0.44
CA ALA A 200 -14.64 9.47 1.79
C ALA A 200 -13.65 8.81 2.76
N ALA A 201 -13.48 7.48 2.67
CA ALA A 201 -12.51 6.75 3.47
C ALA A 201 -11.07 7.22 3.19
N LEU A 202 -10.68 7.25 1.91
CA LEU A 202 -9.33 7.62 1.48
C LEU A 202 -9.04 9.12 1.63
N GLY A 203 -10.04 9.97 1.48
CA GLY A 203 -9.94 11.42 1.68
C GLY A 203 -9.84 11.82 3.16
N THR A 204 -10.32 10.96 4.06
CA THR A 204 -10.20 11.16 5.52
C THR A 204 -8.79 10.83 6.04
N PHE A 205 -8.07 9.96 5.32
CA PHE A 205 -6.73 9.54 5.73
C PHE A 205 -5.74 10.72 5.67
N GLU A 206 -5.11 10.98 6.82
CA GLU A 206 -3.96 11.88 6.92
C GLU A 206 -2.91 11.22 7.81
N ASP A 207 -1.71 11.05 7.28
CA ASP A 207 -0.62 10.42 8.01
C ASP A 207 0.06 11.43 8.93
N ASN A 208 -0.26 11.34 10.21
CA ASN A 208 0.27 12.21 11.26
C ASN A 208 1.18 11.46 12.23
N ARG A 209 1.58 10.21 11.94
CA ARG A 209 2.41 9.39 12.85
C ARG A 209 3.71 10.05 13.25
N TYR A 210 4.27 10.91 12.39
CA TYR A 210 5.56 11.57 12.58
C TYR A 210 5.46 13.07 12.87
N LYS A 211 4.26 13.58 13.22
CA LYS A 211 4.05 14.97 13.64
C LYS A 211 3.80 15.03 15.14
N SER A 212 4.39 16.01 15.82
CA SER A 212 4.15 16.27 17.25
C SER A 212 2.75 16.82 17.51
N GLU A 213 2.21 17.60 16.55
CA GLU A 213 0.88 18.17 16.61
C GLU A 213 0.07 17.75 15.39
N SER A 214 -1.15 17.28 15.61
CA SER A 214 -2.09 16.97 14.54
C SER A 214 -3.53 17.12 14.99
N LYS A 215 -4.39 17.50 14.05
CA LYS A 215 -5.84 17.50 14.26
C LYS A 215 -6.40 16.21 13.71
N LYS A 216 -7.07 15.44 14.57
CA LYS A 216 -7.75 14.21 14.17
C LYS A 216 -8.98 14.57 13.35
N SER A 217 -9.31 13.74 12.36
CA SER A 217 -10.63 13.83 11.72
C SER A 217 -11.69 13.44 12.73
N ALA A 218 -12.78 14.20 12.77
CA ALA A 218 -13.94 13.92 13.61
C ALA A 218 -14.96 12.99 12.92
N LEU A 219 -14.76 12.69 11.63
CA LEU A 219 -15.72 11.93 10.80
C LEU A 219 -15.83 10.49 11.29
N THR A 220 -17.04 10.09 11.66
CA THR A 220 -17.35 8.75 12.17
C THR A 220 -18.39 8.02 11.34
N SER A 221 -19.27 8.73 10.62
CA SER A 221 -20.33 8.13 9.82
C SER A 221 -20.59 8.90 8.52
N VAL A 222 -20.85 8.14 7.47
CA VAL A 222 -21.30 8.64 6.16
C VAL A 222 -22.54 7.86 5.74
N GLU A 223 -23.65 8.57 5.60
CA GLU A 223 -24.93 8.03 5.12
C GLU A 223 -25.14 8.39 3.66
N ILE A 224 -25.34 7.39 2.81
CA ILE A 224 -25.57 7.54 1.38
C ILE A 224 -27.07 7.50 1.11
N LEU A 225 -27.60 8.59 0.59
CA LEU A 225 -29.04 8.77 0.38
C LEU A 225 -29.44 8.53 -1.08
N GLY A 226 -30.52 7.78 -1.31
CA GLY A 226 -31.18 7.68 -2.61
C GLY A 226 -30.45 6.86 -3.69
N LEU A 227 -29.41 6.11 -3.32
CA LEU A 227 -28.71 5.15 -4.19
C LEU A 227 -29.16 3.69 -3.95
N GLY A 228 -30.26 3.50 -3.23
CA GLY A 228 -30.83 2.21 -2.89
C GLY A 228 -30.55 1.80 -1.44
N THR A 229 -31.11 0.66 -1.05
CA THR A 229 -30.96 0.05 0.28
C THR A 229 -30.86 -1.47 0.16
N GLY A 230 -30.46 -2.14 1.25
CA GLY A 230 -30.48 -3.59 1.35
C GLY A 230 -29.13 -4.30 1.16
N PRO A 231 -29.13 -5.64 1.16
CA PRO A 231 -27.92 -6.43 1.36
C PRO A 231 -26.85 -6.28 0.27
N GLU A 232 -27.25 -6.08 -0.99
CA GLU A 232 -26.29 -5.90 -2.09
C GLU A 232 -25.49 -4.60 -1.96
N LEU A 233 -26.15 -3.52 -1.54
CA LEU A 233 -25.51 -2.25 -1.29
C LEU A 233 -24.62 -2.31 -0.05
N GLU A 234 -25.11 -2.88 1.04
CA GLU A 234 -24.30 -3.10 2.26
C GLU A 234 -23.03 -3.89 1.95
N LYS A 235 -23.12 -4.94 1.11
CA LYS A 235 -21.96 -5.70 0.63
C LYS A 235 -20.97 -4.82 -0.15
N LYS A 236 -21.45 -3.95 -1.04
CA LYS A 236 -20.62 -3.02 -1.82
C LYS A 236 -19.98 -1.91 -0.98
N LEU A 237 -20.65 -1.45 0.07
CA LEU A 237 -20.09 -0.49 1.04
C LEU A 237 -19.05 -1.14 1.95
N LYS A 238 -19.32 -2.37 2.41
CA LYS A 238 -18.34 -3.16 3.16
C LYS A 238 -17.09 -3.39 2.31
N TYR A 239 -17.25 -3.82 1.07
CA TYR A 239 -16.15 -3.98 0.11
C TYR A 239 -15.31 -2.70 -0.04
N ALA A 240 -15.96 -1.55 -0.23
CA ALA A 240 -15.27 -0.26 -0.31
C ALA A 240 -14.43 0.05 0.94
N GLY A 241 -14.96 -0.23 2.13
CA GLY A 241 -14.25 -0.07 3.39
C GLY A 241 -13.06 -1.02 3.53
N ASP A 242 -13.27 -2.31 3.26
CA ASP A 242 -12.23 -3.35 3.31
C ASP A 242 -11.08 -2.99 2.36
N LEU A 243 -11.39 -2.63 1.10
CA LEU A 243 -10.41 -2.23 0.09
C LEU A 243 -9.66 -0.95 0.51
N SER A 244 -10.38 0.07 0.98
CA SER A 244 -9.77 1.34 1.41
C SER A 244 -8.79 1.13 2.56
N SER A 245 -9.07 0.17 3.46
CA SER A 245 -8.16 -0.17 4.57
C SER A 245 -6.83 -0.79 4.10
N GLY A 246 -6.86 -1.50 2.97
CA GLY A 246 -5.67 -2.04 2.29
C GLY A 246 -4.86 -0.93 1.62
N ILE A 247 -5.53 -0.01 0.90
CA ILE A 247 -4.89 1.15 0.29
C ILE A 247 -4.23 2.03 1.36
N VAL A 248 -4.92 2.27 2.49
CA VAL A 248 -4.37 3.02 3.63
C VAL A 248 -3.12 2.34 4.19
N LEU A 249 -3.12 1.01 4.35
CA LEU A 249 -1.90 0.30 4.76
C LEU A 249 -0.77 0.54 3.76
N GLY A 250 -1.05 0.42 2.45
CA GLY A 250 -0.05 0.71 1.42
C GLY A 250 0.54 2.12 1.54
N ARG A 251 -0.31 3.13 1.83
CA ARG A 251 0.13 4.50 2.08
C ARG A 251 0.98 4.61 3.34
N GLU A 252 0.55 3.99 4.44
CA GLU A 252 1.28 4.00 5.71
C GLU A 252 2.66 3.37 5.55
N LEU A 253 2.77 2.24 4.87
CA LEU A 253 4.03 1.58 4.59
C LEU A 253 4.98 2.52 3.82
N VAL A 254 4.58 3.04 2.66
CA VAL A 254 5.41 3.94 1.82
C VAL A 254 5.71 5.30 2.50
N ASN A 255 4.79 5.85 3.28
CA ASN A 255 5.01 7.11 3.99
C ASN A 255 6.05 6.97 5.12
N SER A 256 6.16 5.77 5.71
CA SER A 256 7.09 5.51 6.81
C SER A 256 8.54 5.73 6.35
N PRO A 257 9.36 6.48 7.09
CA PRO A 257 10.75 6.66 6.73
C PRO A 257 11.54 5.36 6.98
N ALA A 258 12.60 5.15 6.21
CA ALA A 258 13.38 3.91 6.23
C ALA A 258 14.04 3.59 7.59
N ASN A 259 14.32 4.59 8.43
CA ASN A 259 14.81 4.36 9.79
C ASN A 259 13.76 3.69 10.69
N VAL A 260 12.47 3.80 10.35
CA VAL A 260 11.34 3.20 11.08
C VAL A 260 10.87 1.93 10.38
N LEU A 261 10.65 1.97 9.07
CA LEU A 261 10.24 0.81 8.29
C LEU A 261 11.46 0.14 7.66
N THR A 262 12.19 -0.64 8.45
CA THR A 262 13.31 -1.48 7.99
C THR A 262 12.77 -2.80 7.40
N PRO A 263 13.62 -3.66 6.77
CA PRO A 263 13.18 -4.95 6.25
C PRO A 263 12.56 -5.86 7.32
N GLY A 264 13.10 -5.81 8.55
CA GLY A 264 12.54 -6.54 9.69
C GLY A 264 11.14 -6.04 10.07
N VAL A 265 10.93 -4.73 10.14
CA VAL A 265 9.61 -4.15 10.46
C VAL A 265 8.61 -4.43 9.32
N LEU A 266 9.06 -4.44 8.06
CA LEU A 266 8.21 -4.84 6.94
C LEU A 266 7.77 -6.32 7.05
N ALA A 267 8.65 -7.21 7.52
CA ALA A 267 8.31 -8.60 7.81
C ALA A 267 7.36 -8.76 9.03
N GLU A 268 7.50 -7.90 10.04
CA GLU A 268 6.57 -7.83 11.17
C GLU A 268 5.17 -7.40 10.74
N GLU A 269 5.04 -6.41 9.85
CA GLU A 269 3.74 -6.00 9.30
C GLU A 269 3.08 -7.14 8.50
N ALA A 270 3.85 -7.90 7.73
CA ALA A 270 3.34 -9.11 7.06
C ALA A 270 2.86 -10.18 8.06
N SER A 271 3.66 -10.42 9.11
CA SER A 271 3.30 -11.37 10.19
C SER A 271 2.03 -10.93 10.93
N LYS A 272 1.85 -9.62 11.13
CA LYS A 272 0.64 -9.04 11.72
C LYS A 272 -0.59 -9.22 10.84
N ILE A 273 -0.47 -9.11 9.51
CA ILE A 273 -1.56 -9.44 8.58
C ILE A 273 -1.97 -10.91 8.79
N ALA A 274 -1.01 -11.84 8.76
CA ALA A 274 -1.30 -13.26 8.97
C ALA A 274 -1.91 -13.55 10.34
N SER A 275 -1.42 -12.92 11.40
CA SER A 275 -2.00 -13.06 12.75
C SER A 275 -3.42 -12.49 12.84
N THR A 276 -3.72 -11.39 12.14
CA THR A 276 -5.05 -10.75 12.17
C THR A 276 -6.09 -11.59 11.43
N TYR A 277 -5.66 -12.28 10.37
CA TYR A 277 -6.52 -13.10 9.49
C TYR A 277 -6.06 -14.57 9.49
N SER A 278 -5.75 -15.10 10.68
CA SER A 278 -5.10 -16.41 10.84
C SER A 278 -5.96 -17.58 10.39
N ASP A 279 -7.25 -17.36 10.13
CA ASP A 279 -8.16 -18.35 9.58
C ASP A 279 -7.96 -18.57 8.07
N VAL A 280 -7.35 -17.62 7.37
CA VAL A 280 -7.13 -17.67 5.91
C VAL A 280 -5.69 -17.37 5.49
N PHE A 281 -4.85 -16.85 6.39
CA PHE A 281 -3.45 -16.51 6.10
C PHE A 281 -2.44 -17.30 6.92
N THR A 282 -1.33 -17.62 6.27
CA THR A 282 -0.09 -18.08 6.92
C THR A 282 1.07 -17.19 6.49
N ALA A 283 2.09 -17.09 7.33
CA ALA A 283 3.31 -16.33 7.06
C ALA A 283 4.54 -17.23 7.23
N LYS A 284 5.46 -17.17 6.26
CA LYS A 284 6.82 -17.71 6.35
C LYS A 284 7.79 -16.56 6.10
N ILE A 285 8.62 -16.27 7.10
CA ILE A 285 9.70 -15.27 7.01
C ILE A 285 11.01 -16.05 6.94
N LEU A 286 11.79 -15.83 5.89
CA LEU A 286 13.10 -16.45 5.72
C LEU A 286 14.19 -15.45 6.10
N ASP A 287 15.11 -15.91 6.94
CA ASP A 287 16.32 -15.17 7.28
C ASP A 287 17.42 -15.35 6.20
N VAL A 288 18.58 -14.74 6.47
CA VAL A 288 19.75 -14.78 5.59
C VAL A 288 20.22 -16.22 5.31
N GLU A 289 20.27 -17.08 6.32
CA GLU A 289 20.80 -18.44 6.17
C GLU A 289 19.83 -19.30 5.35
N GLN A 290 18.52 -19.18 5.59
CA GLN A 290 17.50 -19.86 4.79
C GLN A 290 17.50 -19.37 3.32
N CYS A 291 17.75 -18.08 3.09
CA CYS A 291 17.90 -17.56 1.72
C CYS A 291 19.18 -18.08 1.04
N LYS A 292 20.28 -18.29 1.79
CA LYS A 292 21.51 -18.90 1.28
C LYS A 292 21.29 -20.37 0.90
N GLU A 293 20.56 -21.13 1.73
CA GLU A 293 20.18 -22.52 1.43
C GLU A 293 19.36 -22.63 0.15
N LEU A 294 18.48 -21.65 -0.09
CA LEU A 294 17.72 -21.51 -1.34
C LEU A 294 18.51 -20.88 -2.49
N LYS A 295 19.81 -20.62 -2.30
CA LYS A 295 20.74 -20.07 -3.30
C LYS A 295 20.33 -18.72 -3.87
N MET A 296 19.67 -17.88 -3.07
CA MET A 296 19.21 -16.54 -3.47
C MET A 296 20.37 -15.52 -3.55
N GLY A 297 21.40 -15.81 -4.34
CA GLY A 297 22.63 -15.04 -4.38
C GLY A 297 22.46 -13.65 -5.00
N SER A 298 21.50 -13.47 -5.90
CA SER A 298 21.21 -12.17 -6.52
C SER A 298 20.58 -11.21 -5.50
N TYR A 299 19.58 -11.67 -4.74
CA TYR A 299 18.96 -10.92 -3.65
C TYR A 299 19.94 -10.63 -2.50
N LEU A 300 20.69 -11.65 -2.06
CA LEU A 300 21.61 -11.50 -0.93
C LEU A 300 22.78 -10.56 -1.24
N ALA A 301 23.21 -10.48 -2.50
CA ALA A 301 24.26 -9.53 -2.91
C ALA A 301 23.82 -8.07 -2.73
N VAL A 302 22.57 -7.74 -3.07
CA VAL A 302 22.00 -6.40 -2.84
C VAL A 302 21.96 -6.08 -1.34
N ALA A 303 21.50 -7.03 -0.53
CA ALA A 303 21.33 -6.84 0.91
C ALA A 303 22.65 -6.75 1.69
N ALA A 304 23.77 -7.19 1.12
CA ALA A 304 25.05 -7.38 1.82
C ALA A 304 25.60 -6.10 2.47
N ALA A 305 25.20 -4.93 1.98
CA ALA A 305 25.71 -3.66 2.49
C ALA A 305 25.00 -3.17 3.77
N SER A 306 23.76 -3.58 4.01
CA SER A 306 22.94 -2.98 5.07
C SER A 306 23.25 -3.55 6.46
N ALA A 307 23.14 -2.68 7.47
CA ALA A 307 23.17 -3.08 8.87
C ALA A 307 21.80 -3.54 9.40
N ASN A 308 20.73 -3.36 8.62
CA ASN A 308 19.40 -3.92 8.88
C ASN A 308 19.27 -5.22 8.07
N PRO A 309 19.24 -6.40 8.71
CA PRO A 309 19.25 -7.67 7.99
C PRO A 309 18.07 -7.83 7.01
N PRO A 310 18.29 -8.44 5.85
CA PRO A 310 17.22 -8.71 4.89
C PRO A 310 16.26 -9.79 5.42
N HIS A 311 15.00 -9.73 5.00
CA HIS A 311 13.96 -10.70 5.32
C HIS A 311 13.17 -11.05 4.06
N PHE A 312 13.15 -12.33 3.68
CA PHE A 312 12.30 -12.77 2.59
C PHE A 312 10.93 -13.16 3.14
N ILE A 313 9.88 -12.54 2.64
CA ILE A 313 8.53 -12.62 3.18
C ILE A 313 7.65 -13.40 2.22
N HIS A 314 6.94 -14.40 2.74
CA HIS A 314 5.95 -15.17 1.99
C HIS A 314 4.67 -15.31 2.81
N LEU A 315 3.61 -14.60 2.41
CA LEU A 315 2.26 -14.84 2.91
C LEU A 315 1.50 -15.75 1.94
N VAL A 316 0.69 -16.66 2.47
CA VAL A 316 -0.21 -17.47 1.65
C VAL A 316 -1.63 -17.26 2.14
N TYR A 317 -2.49 -16.77 1.25
CA TYR A 317 -3.94 -16.78 1.39
C TYR A 317 -4.51 -18.09 0.88
N LYS A 318 -5.38 -18.71 1.67
CA LYS A 318 -6.22 -19.83 1.24
C LYS A 318 -7.69 -19.50 1.51
N PRO A 319 -8.61 -19.94 0.64
CA PRO A 319 -10.01 -19.67 0.85
C PRO A 319 -10.50 -20.41 2.11
N PRO A 320 -11.42 -19.83 2.89
CA PRO A 320 -11.89 -20.44 4.14
C PRO A 320 -12.64 -21.76 3.93
N SER A 321 -13.10 -22.01 2.70
CA SER A 321 -13.77 -23.24 2.30
C SER A 321 -13.72 -23.41 0.77
N GLY A 322 -14.10 -24.61 0.29
CA GLY A 322 -14.18 -24.92 -1.13
C GLY A 322 -12.83 -25.31 -1.77
N PRO A 323 -12.84 -25.76 -3.04
CA PRO A 323 -11.63 -26.09 -3.76
C PRO A 323 -10.84 -24.82 -4.14
N VAL A 324 -9.52 -24.98 -4.30
CA VAL A 324 -8.67 -24.00 -4.95
C VAL A 324 -8.65 -24.33 -6.44
N ASN A 325 -9.20 -23.44 -7.26
CA ASN A 325 -9.29 -23.59 -8.70
C ASN A 325 -8.12 -22.93 -9.42
N VAL A 326 -7.55 -21.89 -8.83
CA VAL A 326 -6.42 -21.14 -9.40
C VAL A 326 -5.41 -20.74 -8.33
N LYS A 327 -4.13 -20.80 -8.68
CA LYS A 327 -3.02 -20.33 -7.84
C LYS A 327 -2.35 -19.11 -8.44
N LEU A 328 -2.31 -18.02 -7.68
CA LEU A 328 -1.76 -16.73 -8.09
C LEU A 328 -0.58 -16.35 -7.21
N ALA A 329 0.39 -15.61 -7.77
CA ALA A 329 1.41 -14.92 -6.98
C ALA A 329 1.43 -13.43 -7.28
N LEU A 330 1.51 -12.65 -6.20
CA LEU A 330 1.73 -11.21 -6.19
C LEU A 330 3.12 -10.95 -5.59
N VAL A 331 4.04 -10.46 -6.43
CA VAL A 331 5.44 -10.23 -6.04
C VAL A 331 5.69 -8.73 -5.95
N GLY A 332 6.26 -8.25 -4.83
CA GLY A 332 6.50 -6.83 -4.63
C GLY A 332 7.97 -6.51 -4.44
N LYS A 333 8.52 -5.53 -5.18
CA LYS A 333 9.83 -4.94 -4.86
C LYS A 333 9.79 -4.38 -3.42
N GLY A 334 10.74 -4.81 -2.59
CA GLY A 334 10.78 -4.54 -1.15
C GLY A 334 12.03 -3.80 -0.68
N LEU A 335 12.54 -2.85 -1.48
CA LEU A 335 13.68 -2.03 -1.07
C LEU A 335 13.21 -0.95 -0.09
N THR A 336 13.40 -1.17 1.22
CA THR A 336 12.93 -0.21 2.23
C THR A 336 13.71 1.09 2.22
N PHE A 337 14.92 1.06 1.63
CA PHE A 337 15.65 2.23 1.18
C PHE A 337 16.58 1.85 0.04
N ASP A 338 16.72 2.77 -0.91
CA ASP A 338 17.65 2.62 -2.02
C ASP A 338 18.56 3.85 -2.17
N SER A 339 19.83 3.67 -1.79
CA SER A 339 20.86 4.70 -2.00
C SER A 339 21.47 4.69 -3.41
N GLY A 340 21.20 3.64 -4.18
CA GLY A 340 21.91 3.25 -5.40
C GLY A 340 23.18 2.40 -5.17
N GLY A 341 23.53 2.13 -3.91
CA GLY A 341 24.78 1.44 -3.58
C GLY A 341 26.00 2.25 -4.01
N TYR A 342 27.06 1.61 -4.49
CA TYR A 342 28.26 2.31 -4.96
C TYR A 342 28.00 3.20 -6.20
N ASN A 343 27.03 2.84 -7.05
CA ASN A 343 26.42 3.75 -8.03
C ASN A 343 25.44 4.70 -7.34
N ILE A 344 25.94 5.45 -6.36
CA ILE A 344 25.12 6.32 -5.50
C ILE A 344 24.26 7.28 -6.32
N LYS A 345 22.97 7.37 -5.96
CA LYS A 345 22.02 8.31 -6.54
C LYS A 345 22.53 9.73 -6.33
N THR A 346 23.00 10.34 -7.41
CA THR A 346 23.65 11.64 -7.38
C THR A 346 23.08 12.55 -8.46
N GLY A 347 23.19 13.85 -8.21
CA GLY A 347 22.78 14.90 -9.14
C GLY A 347 21.32 15.37 -8.96
N PRO A 348 20.94 16.45 -9.67
CA PRO A 348 19.61 17.03 -9.58
C PRO A 348 18.52 16.03 -10.03
N GLY A 349 17.48 15.87 -9.21
CA GLY A 349 16.34 15.01 -9.54
C GLY A 349 16.58 13.52 -9.34
N CYS A 350 17.64 13.10 -8.64
CA CYS A 350 17.87 11.69 -8.30
C CYS A 350 16.93 11.14 -7.20
N LEU A 351 16.22 12.02 -6.49
CA LEU A 351 15.18 11.69 -5.49
C LEU A 351 15.64 10.77 -4.35
N ILE A 352 16.94 10.74 -4.03
CA ILE A 352 17.49 9.88 -2.97
C ILE A 352 16.76 10.06 -1.62
N GLU A 353 16.30 11.27 -1.31
CA GLU A 353 15.54 11.59 -0.11
C GLU A 353 14.12 10.98 -0.07
N LEU A 354 13.61 10.56 -1.23
CA LEU A 354 12.30 9.92 -1.37
C LEU A 354 12.38 8.40 -1.52
N MET A 355 13.57 7.80 -1.63
CA MET A 355 13.76 6.36 -1.86
C MET A 355 13.26 5.44 -0.74
N LYS A 356 12.67 6.00 0.32
CA LYS A 356 11.75 5.24 1.19
C LYS A 356 10.54 4.67 0.44
N PHE A 357 10.15 5.25 -0.70
CA PHE A 357 9.05 4.73 -1.50
C PHE A 357 9.45 3.52 -2.36
N ASP A 358 10.72 3.13 -2.38
CA ASP A 358 11.24 2.10 -3.28
C ASP A 358 10.83 0.66 -2.91
N MET A 359 9.96 0.58 -1.89
CA MET A 359 9.21 -0.59 -1.44
C MET A 359 7.71 -0.48 -1.84
N GLY A 360 7.34 0.44 -2.73
CA GLY A 360 5.97 0.67 -3.18
C GLY A 360 5.26 -0.56 -3.74
N GLY A 361 6.01 -1.42 -4.43
CA GLY A 361 5.53 -2.72 -4.88
C GLY A 361 5.10 -3.62 -3.72
N SER A 362 5.96 -3.80 -2.71
CA SER A 362 5.63 -4.56 -1.50
C SER A 362 4.45 -3.96 -0.72
N ALA A 363 4.34 -2.63 -0.68
CA ALA A 363 3.22 -1.94 -0.06
C ALA A 363 1.88 -2.25 -0.77
N ALA A 364 1.89 -2.31 -2.11
CA ALA A 364 0.72 -2.70 -2.89
C ALA A 364 0.33 -4.16 -2.63
N VAL A 365 1.33 -5.06 -2.59
CA VAL A 365 1.14 -6.49 -2.31
C VAL A 365 0.55 -6.71 -0.91
N PHE A 366 1.09 -6.08 0.14
CA PHE A 366 0.54 -6.22 1.50
C PHE A 366 -0.77 -5.46 1.72
N GLY A 367 -0.97 -4.33 1.03
CA GLY A 367 -2.27 -3.67 0.98
C GLY A 367 -3.35 -4.59 0.39
N ALA A 368 -3.03 -5.30 -0.70
CA ALA A 368 -3.92 -6.30 -1.29
C ALA A 368 -4.16 -7.49 -0.34
N ALA A 369 -3.11 -8.00 0.32
CA ALA A 369 -3.25 -9.07 1.31
C ALA A 369 -4.21 -8.68 2.45
N LYS A 370 -4.07 -7.47 2.99
CA LYS A 370 -4.96 -6.95 4.04
C LYS A 370 -6.41 -6.83 3.57
N ALA A 371 -6.65 -6.36 2.36
CA ALA A 371 -8.00 -6.28 1.81
C ALA A 371 -8.59 -7.69 1.59
N LEU A 372 -7.83 -8.61 1.00
CA LEU A 372 -8.27 -9.98 0.73
C LEU A 372 -8.52 -10.79 2.00
N GLY A 373 -7.79 -10.53 3.09
CA GLY A 373 -8.06 -11.12 4.41
C GLY A 373 -9.41 -10.73 5.00
N GLN A 374 -9.96 -9.58 4.60
CA GLN A 374 -11.31 -9.13 4.99
C GLN A 374 -12.39 -9.60 4.01
N ILE A 375 -12.10 -9.58 2.71
CA ILE A 375 -13.04 -9.93 1.65
C ILE A 375 -13.27 -11.45 1.56
N LYS A 376 -12.20 -12.22 1.76
CA LYS A 376 -12.16 -13.69 1.78
C LYS A 376 -12.77 -14.35 0.52
N PRO A 377 -12.23 -14.10 -0.68
CA PRO A 377 -12.72 -14.74 -1.91
C PRO A 377 -12.54 -16.27 -1.91
N LEU A 378 -13.46 -16.97 -2.56
CA LEU A 378 -13.39 -18.43 -2.72
C LEU A 378 -12.58 -18.80 -3.98
N GLY A 379 -12.26 -20.07 -4.18
CA GLY A 379 -11.70 -20.55 -5.44
C GLY A 379 -10.24 -20.17 -5.74
N VAL A 380 -9.58 -19.34 -4.92
CA VAL A 380 -8.22 -18.82 -5.17
C VAL A 380 -7.27 -19.07 -4.01
N GLU A 381 -6.04 -19.50 -4.31
CA GLU A 381 -4.90 -19.44 -3.41
C GLU A 381 -3.95 -18.34 -3.91
N VAL A 382 -3.55 -17.42 -3.03
CA VAL A 382 -2.73 -16.27 -3.42
C VAL A 382 -1.47 -16.21 -2.57
N HIS A 383 -0.32 -16.21 -3.24
CA HIS A 383 1.00 -16.08 -2.66
C HIS A 383 1.44 -14.61 -2.73
N PHE A 384 1.80 -14.02 -1.59
CA PHE A 384 2.30 -12.64 -1.51
C PHE A 384 3.77 -12.71 -1.13
N ILE A 385 4.66 -12.34 -2.06
CA ILE A 385 6.09 -12.59 -1.94
C ILE A 385 6.86 -11.27 -2.03
N VAL A 386 7.75 -11.03 -1.08
CA VAL A 386 8.59 -9.83 -1.02
C VAL A 386 9.99 -10.19 -0.54
N ALA A 387 11.01 -9.91 -1.36
CA ALA A 387 12.41 -9.99 -0.95
C ALA A 387 12.82 -8.62 -0.35
N ALA A 388 12.67 -8.45 0.97
CA ALA A 388 12.86 -7.17 1.63
C ALA A 388 14.31 -6.93 2.07
N CYS A 389 14.91 -5.83 1.61
CA CYS A 389 16.25 -5.41 2.00
C CYS A 389 16.43 -3.89 1.86
N GLU A 390 17.63 -3.39 2.18
CA GLU A 390 18.04 -2.02 1.89
C GLU A 390 19.27 -2.06 0.98
N ASN A 391 19.32 -1.19 -0.03
CA ASN A 391 20.49 -1.01 -0.88
C ASN A 391 21.34 0.13 -0.33
N MET A 392 22.44 -0.25 0.32
CA MET A 392 23.29 0.65 1.09
C MET A 392 24.73 0.67 0.57
N ILE A 393 25.55 1.55 1.13
CA ILE A 393 27.00 1.59 0.91
C ILE A 393 27.69 1.17 2.19
N SER A 394 28.57 0.17 2.10
CA SER A 394 29.44 -0.23 3.20
C SER A 394 30.64 -1.03 2.68
N GLY A 395 31.56 -1.39 3.59
CA GLY A 395 32.71 -2.25 3.26
C GLY A 395 32.32 -3.68 2.86
N THR A 396 31.07 -4.10 3.11
CA THR A 396 30.53 -5.43 2.74
C THR A 396 29.64 -5.38 1.49
N GLY A 397 29.41 -4.19 0.93
CA GLY A 397 28.51 -4.01 -0.21
C GLY A 397 29.02 -4.60 -1.52
N MET A 398 28.07 -5.02 -2.36
CA MET A 398 28.30 -5.39 -3.75
C MET A 398 28.91 -4.22 -4.54
N ARG A 399 29.92 -4.53 -5.36
CA ARG A 399 30.63 -3.53 -6.18
C ARG A 399 30.10 -3.57 -7.62
N PRO A 400 30.16 -2.45 -8.36
CA PRO A 400 29.95 -2.47 -9.80
C PRO A 400 31.01 -3.38 -10.45
N GLY A 401 30.55 -4.31 -11.30
CA GLY A 401 31.36 -5.34 -11.95
C GLY A 401 31.41 -6.68 -11.21
N ASP A 402 30.86 -6.79 -9.99
CA ASP A 402 30.69 -8.09 -9.35
C ASP A 402 29.76 -8.98 -10.19
N ILE A 403 30.06 -10.29 -10.26
CA ILE A 403 29.19 -11.28 -10.87
C ILE A 403 28.47 -12.03 -9.76
N VAL A 404 27.14 -12.01 -9.78
CA VAL A 404 26.28 -12.69 -8.82
C VAL A 404 25.55 -13.86 -9.48
N THR A 405 25.09 -14.83 -8.69
CA THR A 405 24.34 -15.99 -9.19
C THR A 405 22.96 -16.02 -8.58
N ALA A 406 21.92 -15.99 -9.40
CA ALA A 406 20.54 -16.15 -8.96
C ALA A 406 20.22 -17.62 -8.62
N SER A 407 19.12 -17.86 -7.92
CA SER A 407 18.69 -19.18 -7.44
C SER A 407 18.35 -20.18 -8.56
N ASN A 408 18.09 -19.70 -9.79
CA ASN A 408 17.95 -20.55 -10.98
C ASN A 408 19.30 -20.88 -11.66
N GLY A 409 20.43 -20.45 -11.08
CA GLY A 409 21.78 -20.72 -11.57
C GLY A 409 22.32 -19.73 -12.60
N LYS A 410 21.50 -18.78 -13.10
CA LYS A 410 21.96 -17.75 -14.04
C LYS A 410 22.90 -16.77 -13.35
N THR A 411 23.95 -16.38 -14.05
CA THR A 411 24.96 -15.41 -13.61
C THR A 411 24.67 -14.01 -14.16
N ILE A 412 24.87 -13.00 -13.33
CA ILE A 412 24.56 -11.60 -13.64
C ILE A 412 25.78 -10.75 -13.32
N GLU A 413 26.35 -10.09 -14.33
CA GLU A 413 27.35 -9.04 -14.15
C GLU A 413 26.64 -7.74 -13.73
N VAL A 414 26.92 -7.27 -12.52
CA VAL A 414 26.26 -6.09 -11.96
C VAL A 414 26.99 -4.84 -12.40
N ASN A 415 26.71 -4.35 -13.60
CA ASN A 415 27.34 -3.15 -14.14
C ASN A 415 26.79 -1.84 -13.54
N ASN A 416 25.66 -1.89 -12.81
CA ASN A 416 25.14 -0.76 -12.05
C ASN A 416 24.40 -1.22 -10.78
N THR A 417 24.86 -0.80 -9.60
CA THR A 417 24.27 -1.17 -8.30
C THR A 417 22.99 -0.38 -7.95
N ASP A 418 22.61 0.61 -8.75
CA ASP A 418 21.34 1.37 -8.67
C ASP A 418 20.21 0.71 -9.46
N ALA A 419 20.51 -0.42 -10.10
CA ALA A 419 19.54 -1.31 -10.74
C ALA A 419 19.43 -2.61 -9.94
N GLU A 420 19.32 -2.48 -8.62
CA GLU A 420 19.27 -3.57 -7.65
C GLU A 420 17.88 -4.21 -7.52
N GLY A 421 16.80 -3.44 -7.71
CA GLY A 421 15.44 -3.95 -7.52
C GLY A 421 15.14 -5.16 -8.38
N ARG A 422 15.65 -5.19 -9.62
CA ARG A 422 15.50 -6.35 -10.51
C ARG A 422 16.30 -7.57 -10.03
N LEU A 423 17.40 -7.36 -9.31
CA LEU A 423 18.22 -8.45 -8.74
C LEU A 423 17.49 -9.11 -7.56
N THR A 424 16.80 -8.34 -6.73
CA THR A 424 15.98 -8.90 -5.64
C THR A 424 14.73 -9.60 -6.19
N LEU A 425 14.10 -9.02 -7.21
CA LEU A 425 12.97 -9.62 -7.93
C LEU A 425 13.36 -10.92 -8.64
N ALA A 426 14.57 -11.04 -9.18
CA ALA A 426 15.02 -12.26 -9.86
C ALA A 426 14.84 -13.50 -8.95
N ASP A 427 15.33 -13.44 -7.71
CA ASP A 427 15.16 -14.55 -6.76
C ASP A 427 13.73 -14.69 -6.25
N ALA A 428 12.99 -13.58 -6.11
CA ALA A 428 11.58 -13.62 -5.72
C ALA A 428 10.68 -14.27 -6.79
N LEU A 429 10.94 -14.02 -8.08
CA LEU A 429 10.23 -14.60 -9.22
C LEU A 429 10.53 -16.10 -9.34
N VAL A 430 11.81 -16.50 -9.22
CA VAL A 430 12.18 -17.92 -9.19
C VAL A 430 11.48 -18.62 -8.03
N TYR A 431 11.47 -18.01 -6.84
CA TYR A 431 10.78 -18.55 -5.69
C TYR A 431 9.26 -18.68 -5.92
N ALA A 432 8.63 -17.68 -6.56
CA ALA A 432 7.22 -17.69 -6.90
C ALA A 432 6.87 -18.83 -7.88
N CYS A 433 7.65 -19.02 -8.94
CA CYS A 433 7.50 -20.16 -9.86
C CYS A 433 7.56 -21.50 -9.11
N ASN A 434 8.47 -21.63 -8.15
CA ASN A 434 8.60 -22.85 -7.33
C ASN A 434 7.41 -23.12 -6.41
N GLN A 435 6.47 -22.19 -6.24
CA GLN A 435 5.22 -22.43 -5.50
C GLN A 435 4.14 -23.12 -6.36
N GLY A 436 4.39 -23.33 -7.65
CA GLY A 436 3.45 -23.97 -8.57
C GLY A 436 2.23 -23.11 -8.88
N VAL A 437 2.43 -21.79 -8.98
CA VAL A 437 1.39 -20.83 -9.38
C VAL A 437 1.20 -20.83 -10.89
N GLU A 438 0.00 -20.46 -11.33
CA GLU A 438 -0.35 -20.34 -12.76
C GLU A 438 -0.03 -18.96 -13.30
N LYS A 439 -0.18 -17.93 -12.47
CA LYS A 439 -0.01 -16.53 -12.85
C LYS A 439 0.80 -15.76 -11.81
N ILE A 440 1.77 -14.97 -12.26
CA ILE A 440 2.57 -14.05 -11.45
C ILE A 440 2.31 -12.62 -11.93
N VAL A 441 1.98 -11.73 -11.01
CA VAL A 441 2.01 -10.29 -11.22
C VAL A 441 3.03 -9.69 -10.26
N ASP A 442 4.11 -9.11 -10.78
CA ASP A 442 5.07 -8.38 -9.98
C ASP A 442 4.90 -6.86 -10.12
N LEU A 443 5.15 -6.15 -9.03
CA LEU A 443 4.99 -4.71 -8.91
C LEU A 443 6.29 -4.12 -8.37
N ALA A 444 6.82 -3.11 -9.06
CA ALA A 444 8.07 -2.49 -8.64
C ALA A 444 8.17 -1.02 -9.06
N THR A 445 8.78 -0.21 -8.20
CA THR A 445 9.33 1.10 -8.52
C THR A 445 10.64 0.89 -9.29
N LEU A 446 10.56 0.38 -10.52
CA LEU A 446 11.72 -0.25 -11.15
C LEU A 446 12.59 0.72 -11.93
N THR A 447 11.99 1.65 -12.68
CA THR A 447 12.76 2.52 -13.55
C THR A 447 12.26 3.96 -13.59
N GLY A 448 13.21 4.91 -13.53
CA GLY A 448 12.93 6.30 -13.92
C GLY A 448 12.53 6.43 -15.39
N ALA A 449 12.93 5.48 -16.25
CA ALA A 449 12.54 5.44 -17.66
C ALA A 449 11.02 5.30 -17.85
N CYS A 450 10.33 4.55 -17.01
CA CYS A 450 8.87 4.44 -17.06
C CYS A 450 8.19 5.78 -16.71
N ILE A 451 8.74 6.52 -15.73
CA ILE A 451 8.25 7.87 -15.39
C ILE A 451 8.44 8.83 -16.57
N VAL A 452 9.58 8.76 -17.26
CA VAL A 452 9.82 9.59 -18.46
C VAL A 452 8.83 9.25 -19.58
N ALA A 453 8.48 7.97 -19.75
CA ALA A 453 7.57 7.52 -20.81
C ALA A 453 6.09 7.84 -20.53
N LEU A 454 5.63 7.65 -19.29
CA LEU A 454 4.20 7.65 -18.95
C LEU A 454 3.80 8.71 -17.90
N GLY A 455 4.76 9.46 -17.38
CA GLY A 455 4.54 10.48 -16.36
C GLY A 455 4.25 9.91 -14.96
N PRO A 456 3.83 10.77 -14.02
CA PRO A 456 3.72 10.41 -12.60
C PRO A 456 2.40 9.70 -12.23
N SER A 457 1.51 9.39 -13.19
CA SER A 457 0.14 8.96 -12.89
C SER A 457 -0.31 7.71 -13.65
N ILE A 458 0.57 7.09 -14.43
CA ILE A 458 0.28 5.89 -15.22
C ILE A 458 1.44 4.92 -15.01
N ALA A 459 1.14 3.68 -14.62
CA ALA A 459 2.14 2.62 -14.50
C ALA A 459 2.35 1.92 -15.86
N GLY A 460 3.59 1.47 -16.11
CA GLY A 460 3.93 0.67 -17.28
C GLY A 460 3.68 -0.82 -17.03
N VAL A 461 3.06 -1.49 -17.99
CA VAL A 461 2.78 -2.94 -17.91
C VAL A 461 3.51 -3.68 -19.02
N PHE A 462 4.19 -4.76 -18.66
CA PHE A 462 4.96 -5.61 -19.56
C PHE A 462 4.57 -7.06 -19.35
N THR A 463 4.16 -7.75 -20.41
CA THR A 463 3.84 -9.18 -20.35
C THR A 463 3.92 -9.82 -21.73
N PRO A 464 4.43 -11.06 -21.84
CA PRO A 464 4.31 -11.85 -23.06
C PRO A 464 2.93 -12.51 -23.23
N ASN A 465 2.01 -12.35 -22.26
CA ASN A 465 0.70 -13.03 -22.24
C ASN A 465 -0.44 -12.02 -22.45
N ASP A 466 -1.12 -12.10 -23.60
CA ASP A 466 -2.22 -11.19 -23.93
C ASP A 466 -3.46 -11.38 -23.05
N ASP A 467 -3.75 -12.62 -22.64
CA ASP A 467 -4.89 -12.92 -21.75
C ASP A 467 -4.68 -12.28 -20.37
N LEU A 468 -3.48 -12.41 -19.80
CA LEU A 468 -3.13 -11.77 -18.53
C LEU A 468 -3.16 -10.24 -18.64
N ALA A 469 -2.72 -9.69 -19.79
CA ALA A 469 -2.89 -8.26 -20.07
C ALA A 469 -4.35 -7.84 -20.00
N LYS A 470 -5.24 -8.57 -20.67
CA LYS A 470 -6.67 -8.31 -20.67
C LYS A 470 -7.26 -8.35 -19.26
N GLU A 471 -6.93 -9.38 -18.47
CA GLU A 471 -7.42 -9.51 -17.09
C GLU A 471 -7.07 -8.29 -16.22
N ILE A 472 -5.83 -7.81 -16.31
CA ILE A 472 -5.36 -6.67 -15.52
C ILE A 472 -5.97 -5.36 -16.02
N PHE A 473 -6.15 -5.19 -17.33
CA PHE A 473 -6.85 -4.01 -17.85
C PHE A 473 -8.32 -3.98 -17.42
N ASP A 474 -9.04 -5.10 -17.51
CA ASP A 474 -10.42 -5.21 -17.04
C ASP A 474 -10.51 -4.95 -15.50
N ALA A 475 -9.52 -5.39 -14.72
CA ALA A 475 -9.42 -5.08 -13.30
C ALA A 475 -9.13 -3.59 -13.04
N SER A 476 -8.26 -2.98 -13.85
CA SER A 476 -7.89 -1.57 -13.75
C SER A 476 -9.02 -0.61 -14.13
N GLU A 477 -9.87 -1.00 -15.08
CA GLU A 477 -11.06 -0.23 -15.43
C GLU A 477 -12.06 -0.18 -14.26
N ALA A 478 -12.23 -1.30 -13.56
CA ALA A 478 -13.06 -1.36 -12.37
C ALA A 478 -12.48 -0.56 -11.19
N SER A 479 -11.17 -0.71 -10.93
CA SER A 479 -10.49 0.00 -9.84
C SER A 479 -10.33 1.50 -10.13
N GLY A 480 -10.17 1.87 -11.40
CA GLY A 480 -9.86 3.19 -11.91
C GLY A 480 -8.40 3.63 -11.75
N GLU A 481 -7.50 2.71 -11.42
CA GLU A 481 -6.05 2.94 -11.48
C GLU A 481 -5.56 2.87 -12.93
N LYS A 482 -4.56 3.68 -13.28
CA LYS A 482 -4.16 3.87 -14.68
C LYS A 482 -2.91 3.09 -15.01
N PHE A 483 -3.02 2.26 -16.03
CA PHE A 483 -1.93 1.46 -16.57
C PHE A 483 -1.84 1.65 -18.08
N TRP A 484 -0.66 1.44 -18.63
CA TRP A 484 -0.46 1.41 -20.07
C TRP A 484 0.49 0.28 -20.45
N ARG A 485 0.11 -0.53 -21.44
CA ARG A 485 0.96 -1.62 -21.91
C ARG A 485 2.10 -1.05 -22.73
N LEU A 486 3.33 -1.39 -22.33
CA LEU A 486 4.54 -1.12 -23.07
C LEU A 486 5.05 -2.43 -23.73
N PRO A 487 5.75 -2.35 -24.87
CA PRO A 487 6.20 -3.54 -25.58
C PRO A 487 7.34 -4.25 -24.84
N LEU A 488 7.41 -5.58 -25.00
CA LEU A 488 8.60 -6.38 -24.71
C LEU A 488 9.39 -6.57 -26.02
N GLU A 489 10.14 -5.54 -26.41
CA GLU A 489 10.89 -5.54 -27.68
C GLU A 489 12.14 -6.41 -27.57
N ASP A 490 12.06 -7.66 -28.07
CA ASP A 490 13.11 -8.68 -27.92
C ASP A 490 14.46 -8.25 -28.51
N SER A 491 14.50 -7.40 -29.55
CA SER A 491 15.77 -6.93 -30.13
C SER A 491 16.64 -6.15 -29.14
N TYR A 492 16.04 -5.56 -28.10
CA TYR A 492 16.77 -4.83 -27.06
C TYR A 492 17.52 -5.75 -26.09
N TRP A 493 17.22 -7.05 -26.09
CA TRP A 493 17.96 -8.04 -25.30
C TRP A 493 19.44 -8.11 -25.66
N GLU A 494 19.81 -7.75 -26.90
CA GLU A 494 21.21 -7.69 -27.33
C GLU A 494 22.05 -6.77 -26.42
N SER A 495 21.45 -5.68 -25.93
CA SER A 495 22.11 -4.73 -25.01
C SER A 495 22.32 -5.26 -23.59
N MET A 496 21.74 -6.42 -23.27
CA MET A 496 21.82 -7.07 -21.96
C MET A 496 22.87 -8.19 -21.92
N LYS A 497 23.56 -8.48 -23.02
CA LYS A 497 24.64 -9.49 -23.03
C LYS A 497 25.84 -9.03 -22.22
N SER A 498 26.39 -9.93 -21.42
CA SER A 498 27.69 -9.75 -20.75
C SER A 498 28.78 -10.48 -21.53
N GLY A 499 30.02 -9.99 -21.43
CA GLY A 499 31.20 -10.69 -21.95
C GLY A 499 31.75 -11.77 -21.02
N VAL A 500 31.26 -11.83 -19.77
CA VAL A 500 31.82 -12.67 -18.70
C VAL A 500 30.78 -13.42 -17.85
N ALA A 501 29.50 -13.04 -17.96
CA ALA A 501 28.36 -13.68 -17.31
C ALA A 501 27.23 -13.96 -18.33
N ASP A 502 26.12 -14.56 -17.91
CA ASP A 502 24.99 -14.81 -18.81
C ASP A 502 24.31 -13.50 -19.27
N MET A 503 24.31 -12.47 -18.42
CA MET A 503 23.76 -11.14 -18.72
C MET A 503 24.35 -10.04 -17.83
N VAL A 504 24.20 -8.78 -18.23
CA VAL A 504 24.35 -7.63 -17.33
C VAL A 504 23.01 -7.30 -16.66
N ASN A 505 23.01 -6.62 -15.50
CA ASN A 505 21.76 -6.18 -14.88
C ASN A 505 21.18 -4.89 -15.51
N THR A 506 22.00 -4.06 -16.15
CA THR A 506 21.56 -2.79 -16.74
C THR A 506 21.97 -2.67 -18.21
N GLY A 507 20.99 -2.44 -19.08
CA GLY A 507 21.21 -2.10 -20.48
C GLY A 507 21.47 -0.61 -20.68
N GLY A 508 21.11 -0.09 -21.85
CA GLY A 508 21.21 1.35 -22.14
C GLY A 508 20.14 2.21 -21.44
N ARG A 509 20.38 3.53 -21.41
CA ARG A 509 19.38 4.51 -20.92
C ARG A 509 18.09 4.50 -21.75
N GLN A 510 18.22 4.36 -23.07
CA GLN A 510 17.10 4.29 -23.99
C GLN A 510 16.47 2.90 -23.92
N GLY A 511 15.15 2.83 -23.77
CA GLY A 511 14.46 1.55 -23.57
C GLY A 511 14.65 0.93 -22.18
N GLY A 512 15.15 1.68 -21.20
CA GLY A 512 15.51 1.16 -19.87
C GLY A 512 14.39 0.41 -19.14
N ALA A 513 13.12 0.80 -19.32
CA ALA A 513 11.98 0.08 -18.76
C ALA A 513 11.75 -1.27 -19.46
N ILE A 514 11.93 -1.32 -20.79
CA ILE A 514 11.79 -2.54 -21.60
C ILE A 514 12.90 -3.52 -21.25
N THR A 515 14.16 -3.07 -21.20
CA THR A 515 15.30 -3.95 -20.87
C THR A 515 15.24 -4.46 -19.43
N ALA A 516 14.69 -3.67 -18.50
CA ALA A 516 14.39 -4.13 -17.14
C ALA A 516 13.36 -5.27 -17.13
N ALA A 517 12.28 -5.13 -17.90
CA ALA A 517 11.28 -6.19 -18.03
C ALA A 517 11.85 -7.44 -18.72
N LEU A 518 12.65 -7.28 -19.78
CA LEU A 518 13.34 -8.41 -20.43
C LEU A 518 14.32 -9.13 -19.51
N PHE A 519 14.98 -8.39 -18.60
CA PHE A 519 15.79 -8.98 -17.54
C PHE A 519 14.94 -9.85 -16.62
N LEU A 520 13.82 -9.34 -16.11
CA LEU A 520 12.92 -10.10 -15.23
C LEU A 520 12.37 -11.36 -15.90
N LYS A 521 12.06 -11.30 -17.21
CA LYS A 521 11.61 -12.46 -18.01
C LYS A 521 12.56 -13.66 -17.91
N GLN A 522 13.86 -13.45 -17.64
CA GLN A 522 14.85 -14.52 -17.49
C GLN A 522 14.68 -15.36 -16.22
N PHE A 523 13.89 -14.88 -15.26
CA PHE A 523 13.73 -15.47 -13.93
C PHE A 523 12.33 -16.05 -13.70
N VAL A 524 11.57 -16.21 -14.78
CA VAL A 524 10.22 -16.76 -14.79
C VAL A 524 10.22 -18.04 -15.63
N ASP A 525 9.58 -19.09 -15.14
CA ASP A 525 9.31 -20.30 -15.92
C ASP A 525 8.30 -19.96 -17.04
N GLU A 526 8.61 -20.30 -18.28
CA GLU A 526 7.77 -20.01 -19.46
C GLU A 526 6.36 -20.61 -19.37
N LYS A 527 6.15 -21.62 -18.53
CA LYS A 527 4.83 -22.21 -18.28
C LYS A 527 3.92 -21.35 -17.40
N VAL A 528 4.49 -20.37 -16.70
CA VAL A 528 3.75 -19.49 -15.78
C VAL A 528 3.44 -18.19 -16.51
N GLN A 529 2.17 -17.79 -16.56
CA GLN A 529 1.82 -16.48 -17.10
C GLN A 529 2.41 -15.40 -16.19
N TRP A 530 3.08 -14.42 -16.77
CA TRP A 530 3.77 -13.41 -15.98
C TRP A 530 3.54 -12.01 -16.52
N MET A 531 3.38 -11.06 -15.60
CA MET A 531 3.31 -9.64 -15.86
C MET A 531 4.17 -8.87 -14.87
N HIS A 532 4.94 -7.92 -15.40
CA HIS A 532 5.62 -6.90 -14.65
C HIS A 532 4.87 -5.56 -14.74
N ILE A 533 4.68 -4.91 -13.59
CA ILE A 533 4.11 -3.58 -13.45
C ILE A 533 5.18 -2.63 -12.88
N ASP A 534 5.66 -1.71 -13.71
CA ASP A 534 6.53 -0.61 -13.28
C ASP A 534 5.66 0.56 -12.78
N LEU A 535 5.61 0.74 -11.46
CA LEU A 535 4.80 1.75 -10.77
C LEU A 535 5.62 2.90 -10.18
N ALA A 536 6.85 3.10 -10.66
CA ALA A 536 7.76 4.15 -10.18
C ALA A 536 7.13 5.55 -10.14
N GLY A 537 6.26 5.88 -11.10
CA GLY A 537 5.54 7.15 -11.13
C GLY A 537 4.41 7.22 -10.09
N PRO A 538 3.34 6.42 -10.22
CA PRO A 538 2.10 6.63 -9.48
C PRO A 538 2.14 6.25 -7.98
N VAL A 539 3.22 5.64 -7.48
CA VAL A 539 3.36 5.31 -6.04
C VAL A 539 3.35 6.54 -5.12
N TRP A 540 3.80 7.69 -5.64
CA TRP A 540 4.00 8.91 -4.88
C TRP A 540 3.26 10.09 -5.52
N ASN A 541 2.65 10.93 -4.69
CA ASN A 541 2.01 12.17 -5.13
C ASN A 541 2.85 13.37 -4.68
N ASP A 542 3.56 14.00 -5.62
CA ASP A 542 4.43 15.15 -5.32
C ASP A 542 3.68 16.34 -4.73
N LYS A 543 2.47 16.62 -5.22
CA LYS A 543 1.66 17.76 -4.75
C LYS A 543 1.22 17.57 -3.30
N LYS A 544 0.81 16.35 -2.94
CA LYS A 544 0.39 16.00 -1.57
C LYS A 544 1.58 15.61 -0.67
N ARG A 545 2.77 15.41 -1.25
CA ARG A 545 3.96 14.84 -0.60
C ARG A 545 3.64 13.58 0.22
N SER A 546 2.90 12.66 -0.39
CA SER A 546 2.44 11.44 0.27
C SER A 546 2.26 10.29 -0.70
N ALA A 547 2.37 9.09 -0.18
CA ALA A 547 2.08 7.85 -0.87
C ALA A 547 0.63 7.76 -1.34
N THR A 548 0.40 7.04 -2.44
CA THR A 548 -0.93 6.87 -3.03
C THR A 548 -1.61 5.56 -2.63
N GLY A 549 -0.81 4.52 -2.33
CA GLY A 549 -1.29 3.14 -2.20
C GLY A 549 -1.63 2.49 -3.55
N PHE A 550 -1.07 3.02 -4.64
CA PHE A 550 -1.31 2.55 -6.01
C PHE A 550 -1.00 1.05 -6.17
N GLY A 551 -1.83 0.36 -6.94
CA GLY A 551 -1.74 -1.06 -7.26
C GLY A 551 -2.66 -1.91 -6.39
N VAL A 552 -2.96 -1.51 -5.15
CA VAL A 552 -3.77 -2.30 -4.22
C VAL A 552 -5.15 -2.62 -4.81
N ALA A 553 -5.84 -1.61 -5.35
CA ALA A 553 -7.21 -1.78 -5.85
C ALA A 553 -7.26 -2.71 -7.06
N THR A 554 -6.34 -2.54 -8.01
CA THR A 554 -6.27 -3.38 -9.20
C THR A 554 -5.91 -4.83 -8.88
N LEU A 555 -4.98 -5.05 -7.95
CA LEU A 555 -4.62 -6.40 -7.52
C LEU A 555 -5.78 -7.14 -6.85
N VAL A 556 -6.54 -6.45 -6.00
CA VAL A 556 -7.74 -7.02 -5.38
C VAL A 556 -8.78 -7.37 -6.44
N GLU A 557 -9.11 -6.44 -7.35
CA GLU A 557 -10.05 -6.70 -8.44
C GLU A 557 -9.60 -7.87 -9.34
N TRP A 558 -8.31 -7.96 -9.65
CA TRP A 558 -7.76 -9.06 -10.45
C TRP A 558 -7.90 -10.43 -9.76
N VAL A 559 -7.60 -10.49 -8.46
CA VAL A 559 -7.81 -11.70 -7.65
C VAL A 559 -9.29 -12.07 -7.60
N LEU A 560 -10.18 -11.11 -7.38
CA LEU A 560 -11.63 -11.36 -7.33
C LEU A 560 -12.18 -11.86 -8.67
N ARG A 561 -11.64 -11.40 -9.80
CA ARG A 561 -12.03 -11.88 -11.13
C ARG A 561 -11.54 -13.29 -11.44
N ASN A 562 -10.46 -13.70 -10.80
CA ASN A 562 -9.96 -15.07 -10.83
C ASN A 562 -10.62 -15.96 -9.75
N SER A 563 -11.36 -15.38 -8.81
CA SER A 563 -12.18 -16.12 -7.85
C SER A 563 -13.47 -16.60 -8.50
N SER A 564 -13.62 -17.91 -8.62
CA SER A 564 -14.83 -18.59 -9.10
C SER A 564 -15.44 -19.42 -7.99
#